data_AF-A0AAN0MH17-F1
#
_entry.id   AF-A0AAN0MH17-F1
#
_cell.length_a   1.000
_cell.length_b   1.000
_cell.length_c   1.000
_cell.angle_alpha   90.00
_cell.angle_beta   90.00
_cell.angle_gamma   90.00
#
_symmetry.space_group_name_H-M   'P 1'
#
loop_
_entity.id
_entity.type
_entity.pdbx_description
1 polymer ?
#
loop_
_entity_poly.entity_id
_entity_poly.type
_entity_poly.pdbx_seq_one_letter_code
_entity_poly.pdbx_strand_id
1 'polypeptide(L)'
;MSVDQWGDIVQDLGGDCATVHIVLASSSVDPHDYEPTSADAVVFDTAQLVVVNGADYDLWASDLASNAASSPAVVDAGRSSAPPRARIRACGIRRGM
;
A
#
# COMPACT_ATOMS: atom_id res chain seq x y z
N MET A 1 -3.63 3.77 -16.71
CA MET A 1 -3.23 2.48 -16.10
C MET A 1 -3.78 2.49 -14.68
N SER A 2 -4.14 1.35 -14.12
CA SER A 2 -4.68 1.29 -12.75
C SER A 2 -3.55 1.16 -11.71
N VAL A 3 -3.91 1.18 -10.43
CA VAL A 3 -2.99 0.94 -9.30
C VAL A 3 -3.28 -0.39 -8.58
N ASP A 4 -4.25 -1.16 -9.07
CA ASP A 4 -4.77 -2.38 -8.46
C ASP A 4 -3.88 -3.60 -8.65
N GLN A 5 -2.98 -3.61 -9.65
CA GLN A 5 -2.03 -4.72 -9.88
C GLN A 5 -1.19 -5.07 -8.65
N TRP A 6 -0.91 -4.09 -7.79
CA TRP A 6 -0.16 -4.32 -6.55
C TRP A 6 -0.98 -5.07 -5.52
N GLY A 7 -2.30 -4.87 -5.52
CA GLY A 7 -3.22 -5.57 -4.64
C GLY A 7 -3.17 -7.08 -4.85
N ASP A 8 -3.15 -7.54 -6.11
CA ASP A 8 -3.05 -8.97 -6.44
C ASP A 8 -1.70 -9.55 -6.00
N ILE A 9 -0.60 -8.85 -6.25
CA ILE A 9 0.74 -9.28 -5.81
C ILE A 9 0.82 -9.40 -4.28
N VAL A 10 0.26 -8.43 -3.55
CA VAL A 10 0.24 -8.46 -2.08
C VAL A 10 -0.65 -9.58 -1.57
N GLN A 11 -1.79 -9.85 -2.21
CA GLN A 11 -2.66 -10.99 -1.88
C GLN A 11 -1.93 -12.32 -2.09
N ASP A 12 -1.28 -12.51 -3.23
CA ASP A 12 -0.57 -13.75 -3.56
C ASP A 12 0.60 -14.03 -2.60
N LEU A 13 1.34 -12.99 -2.21
CA LEU A 13 2.48 -13.12 -1.30
C LEU A 13 2.07 -13.17 0.17
N GLY A 14 1.01 -12.45 0.54
CA GLY A 14 0.53 -12.33 1.91
C GLY A 14 -0.41 -13.45 2.34
N GLY A 15 -1.20 -14.02 1.42
CA GLY A 15 -2.24 -15.00 1.71
C GLY A 15 -3.12 -14.56 2.89
N ASP A 16 -3.43 -15.50 3.79
CA ASP A 16 -4.24 -15.26 5.01
C ASP A 16 -3.62 -14.25 5.99
N CYS A 17 -2.38 -13.83 5.76
CA CYS A 17 -1.66 -12.90 6.61
C CYS A 17 -1.80 -11.44 6.19
N ALA A 18 -2.49 -11.16 5.08
CA ALA A 18 -2.72 -9.81 4.59
C ALA A 18 -4.22 -9.53 4.39
N THR A 19 -4.69 -8.42 4.92
CA THR A 19 -5.96 -7.80 4.50
C THR A 19 -5.62 -6.69 3.54
N VAL A 20 -6.01 -6.84 2.27
CA VAL A 20 -5.67 -5.88 1.21
C VAL A 20 -6.84 -4.96 0.94
N HIS A 21 -6.58 -3.66 1.01
CA HIS A 21 -7.51 -2.60 0.62
C HIS A 21 -6.95 -1.88 -0.60
N ILE A 22 -7.72 -1.85 -1.69
CA ILE A 22 -7.37 -1.13 -2.92
C ILE A 22 -8.14 0.18 -2.93
N VAL A 23 -7.43 1.31 -2.83
CA VAL A 23 -8.04 2.64 -2.75
C VAL A 23 -8.55 3.10 -4.12
N LEU A 24 -7.79 2.82 -5.20
CA LEU A 24 -8.18 3.17 -6.55
C LEU A 24 -8.17 1.93 -7.47
N ALA A 25 -9.28 1.20 -7.51
CA ALA A 25 -9.41 -0.04 -8.27
C ALA A 25 -9.84 0.14 -9.74
N SER A 26 -9.81 1.38 -10.26
CA SER A 26 -10.31 1.68 -11.62
C SER A 26 -9.20 2.14 -12.54
N SER A 27 -9.18 1.58 -13.75
CA SER A 27 -8.35 2.07 -14.86
C SER A 27 -8.97 3.27 -15.59
N SER A 28 -10.22 3.64 -15.26
CA SER A 28 -10.94 4.77 -15.85
C SER A 28 -10.72 6.10 -15.12
N VAL A 29 -10.00 6.09 -14.00
CA VAL A 29 -9.66 7.28 -13.23
C VAL A 29 -8.17 7.53 -13.42
N ASP A 30 -7.80 8.77 -13.75
CA ASP A 30 -6.39 9.15 -13.76
C ASP A 30 -5.90 9.29 -12.31
N PRO A 31 -4.92 8.49 -11.88
CA PRO A 31 -4.38 8.57 -10.53
C PRO A 31 -3.69 9.91 -10.22
N HIS A 32 -3.29 10.68 -11.23
CA HIS A 32 -2.76 12.04 -11.03
C HIS A 32 -3.84 13.05 -10.63
N ASP A 33 -5.09 12.81 -11.04
CA ASP A 33 -6.23 13.70 -10.79
C ASP A 33 -7.14 13.21 -9.66
N TYR A 34 -6.80 12.07 -9.05
CA TYR A 34 -7.59 11.51 -7.97
C TYR A 34 -7.41 12.32 -6.68
N GLU A 35 -8.52 12.81 -6.14
CA GLU A 35 -8.58 13.46 -4.83
C GLU A 35 -9.03 12.44 -3.76
N PRO A 36 -8.18 12.13 -2.76
CA PRO A 36 -8.54 11.17 -1.73
C PRO A 36 -9.70 11.64 -0.86
N THR A 37 -10.55 10.71 -0.45
CA THR A 37 -11.60 10.98 0.51
C THR A 37 -11.10 10.84 1.94
N SER A 38 -11.89 11.35 2.90
CA SER A 38 -11.61 11.11 4.32
C SER A 38 -11.66 9.62 4.70
N ALA A 39 -12.42 8.80 3.96
CA ALA A 39 -12.46 7.36 4.20
C ALA A 39 -11.13 6.70 3.77
N ASP A 40 -10.52 7.17 2.68
CA ASP A 40 -9.22 6.67 2.24
C ASP A 40 -8.16 7.01 3.28
N ALA A 41 -8.12 8.24 3.79
CA ALA A 41 -7.18 8.64 4.84
C ALA A 41 -7.23 7.70 6.07
N VAL A 42 -8.42 7.26 6.50
CA VAL A 42 -8.59 6.32 7.62
C VAL A 42 -7.96 4.94 7.32
N VAL A 43 -8.01 4.49 6.06
CA VAL A 43 -7.33 3.25 5.65
C VAL A 43 -5.82 3.39 5.83
N PHE A 44 -5.24 4.51 5.44
CA PHE A 44 -3.81 4.77 5.61
C PHE A 44 -3.41 4.86 7.09
N ASP A 45 -4.22 5.54 7.92
CA ASP A 45 -3.96 5.70 9.36
C ASP A 45 -3.86 4.39 10.15
N THR A 46 -4.38 3.30 9.61
CA THR A 46 -4.35 1.98 10.25
C THR A 46 -3.48 0.96 9.50
N ALA A 47 -2.95 1.33 8.32
CA ALA A 47 -2.16 0.44 7.51
C ALA A 47 -0.80 0.12 8.17
N GLN A 48 -0.33 -1.12 7.97
CA GLN A 48 1.04 -1.52 8.33
C GLN A 48 2.01 -1.40 7.15
N LEU A 49 1.47 -1.50 5.94
CA LEU A 49 2.17 -1.45 4.66
C LEU A 49 1.29 -0.69 3.67
N VAL A 50 1.89 0.25 2.95
CA VAL A 50 1.31 0.91 1.79
C VAL A 50 2.18 0.58 0.59
N VAL A 51 1.57 0.15 -0.50
CA VAL A 51 2.24 -0.04 -1.78
C VAL A 51 1.72 1.01 -2.74
N VAL A 52 2.62 1.80 -3.31
CA VAL A 52 2.32 2.85 -4.29
C VAL A 52 3.04 2.53 -5.60
N ASN A 53 2.49 3.01 -6.72
CA ASN A 53 3.25 3.01 -7.97
C ASN A 53 4.46 3.93 -7.84
N GLY A 54 4.30 5.08 -7.20
CA GLY A 54 5.37 6.06 -7.04
C GLY A 54 5.85 6.62 -8.37
N ALA A 55 7.08 7.14 -8.41
CA ALA A 55 7.60 7.91 -9.56
C ALA A 55 6.61 9.01 -10.04
N ASP A 56 6.01 9.70 -9.07
CA ASP A 56 5.03 10.77 -9.24
C ASP A 56 3.66 10.34 -9.81
N TYR A 57 3.38 9.03 -9.92
CA TYR A 57 2.13 8.49 -10.47
C TYR A 57 0.92 8.69 -9.57
N ASP A 58 1.07 8.46 -8.27
CA ASP A 58 0.03 8.49 -7.24
C ASP A 58 0.53 9.27 -6.02
N LEU A 59 0.92 10.54 -6.24
CA LEU A 59 1.48 11.41 -5.21
C LEU A 59 0.59 11.54 -3.97
N TRP A 60 -0.73 11.60 -4.16
CA TRP A 60 -1.72 11.64 -3.09
C TRP A 60 -1.57 10.46 -2.11
N ALA A 61 -1.21 9.27 -2.59
CA ALA A 61 -1.04 8.07 -1.75
C ALA A 61 0.24 8.17 -0.93
N SER A 62 1.31 8.71 -1.52
CA SER A 62 2.58 8.95 -0.82
C SER A 62 2.41 10.02 0.27
N ASP A 63 1.63 11.06 0.00
CA ASP A 63 1.33 12.12 0.97
C ASP A 63 0.47 11.60 2.12
N LEU A 64 -0.60 10.84 1.84
CA LEU A 64 -1.40 10.20 2.89
C LEU A 64 -0.54 9.26 3.75
N ALA A 65 0.29 8.41 3.15
CA ALA A 65 1.16 7.50 3.89
C ALA A 65 2.17 8.23 4.78
N SER A 66 2.71 9.36 4.33
CA SER A 66 3.67 10.17 5.09
C SER A 66 3.04 10.87 6.30
N ASN A 67 1.74 11.13 6.25
CA ASN A 67 0.97 11.78 7.32
C ASN A 67 0.18 10.80 8.19
N ALA A 68 0.18 9.51 7.83
CA ALA A 68 -0.60 8.50 8.51
C ALA A 68 -0.12 8.26 9.95
N ALA A 69 -1.08 8.16 10.88
CA ALA A 69 -0.81 7.96 12.30
C ALA A 69 -0.03 6.66 12.60
N SER A 70 -0.23 5.60 11.79
CA SER A 70 0.47 4.32 11.96
C SER A 70 1.93 4.35 11.50
N SER A 71 2.36 5.38 10.77
CA SER A 71 3.67 5.44 10.12
C SER A 71 3.98 4.15 9.34
N PRO A 72 3.15 3.79 8.33
CA PRO A 72 3.25 2.52 7.63
C PRO A 72 4.59 2.39 6.90
N ALA A 73 5.03 1.14 6.68
CA ALA A 73 6.08 0.90 5.71
C ALA A 73 5.57 1.27 4.31
N VAL A 74 6.35 1.99 3.52
CA VAL A 74 5.98 2.36 2.14
C VAL A 74 6.87 1.62 1.16
N VAL A 75 6.26 0.95 0.19
CA VAL A 75 6.92 0.36 -0.98
C VAL A 75 6.53 1.19 -2.19
N ASP A 76 7.53 1.87 -2.77
CA ASP A 76 7.43 2.64 -4.02
C ASP A 76 7.91 1.75 -5.17
N ALA A 77 6.99 1.29 -6.01
CA ALA A 77 7.31 0.37 -7.10
C ALA A 77 8.10 1.04 -8.25
N GLY A 78 7.94 2.35 -8.43
CA GLY A 78 8.58 3.17 -9.45
C GLY A 78 10.01 3.57 -9.08
N ARG A 79 10.39 3.43 -7.82
CA ARG A 79 11.78 3.55 -7.36
C ARG A 79 12.36 2.18 -7.03
N SER A 80 13.24 1.69 -7.90
CA SER A 80 14.07 0.51 -7.62
C SER A 80 15.16 0.86 -6.59
N SER A 81 14.78 0.98 -5.33
CA SER A 81 15.71 0.92 -4.19
C SER A 81 15.17 -0.11 -3.20
N ALA A 82 16.07 -0.83 -2.53
CA ALA A 82 15.65 -1.87 -1.60
C ALA A 82 14.73 -1.23 -0.54
N PRO A 83 13.54 -1.80 -0.26
CA PRO A 83 12.66 -1.22 0.74
C PRO A 83 13.44 -1.12 2.06
N PRO A 84 13.24 -0.04 2.84
CA PRO A 84 13.80 0.02 4.18
C PRO A 84 13.46 -1.28 4.91
N ARG A 85 14.34 -1.78 5.78
CA ARG A 85 14.09 -3.00 6.57
C ARG A 85 12.92 -2.74 7.53
N ALA A 86 11.70 -2.77 7.01
CA ALA A 86 10.48 -2.67 7.76
C ALA A 86 10.32 -3.97 8.53
N ARG A 87 10.22 -3.87 9.86
CA ARG A 87 9.81 -4.99 10.70
C ARG A 87 8.30 -5.12 10.59
N ILE A 88 7.79 -5.60 9.46
CA ILE A 88 6.41 -6.08 9.40
C ILE A 88 6.36 -7.28 10.32
N ARG A 89 5.47 -7.24 11.33
CA ARG A 89 5.30 -8.37 12.24
C ARG A 89 4.90 -9.57 11.39
N ALA A 90 5.72 -10.62 11.41
CA ALA A 90 5.36 -11.87 10.77
C ALA A 90 4.04 -12.34 11.38
N CYS A 91 3.02 -12.43 10.54
CA CYS A 91 1.81 -13.17 10.85
C CYS A 91 2.24 -14.56 11.31
N GLY A 92 1.74 -14.96 12.48
CA GLY A 92 2.27 -16.09 13.24
C GLY A 92 2.17 -17.40 12.47
N ILE A 93 3.21 -17.73 11.69
CA ILE A 93 3.48 -19.09 11.25
C ILE A 93 3.83 -19.83 12.54
N ARG A 94 2.88 -20.57 13.12
CA ARG A 94 3.21 -21.61 14.09
C ARG A 94 4.13 -22.57 13.35
N ARG A 95 5.44 -22.46 13.57
CA ARG A 95 6.39 -23.50 13.17
C ARG A 95 6.00 -24.75 13.96
N GLY A 96 5.30 -25.66 13.28
CA GLY A 96 4.99 -26.98 13.82
C GLY A 96 6.29 -27.68 14.18
N MET A 97 6.27 -28.29 15.36
CA MET A 97 7.28 -29.22 15.90
C MET A 97 7.38 -30.48 15.03
#